data_AF-A0A0P9F6K0-F1
#
_entry.id   AF-A0A0P9F6K0-F1
#
_cell.length_a   1.000
_cell.length_b   1.000
_cell.length_c   1.000
_cell.angle_alpha   90.00
_cell.angle_beta   90.00
_cell.angle_gamma   90.00
#
_symmetry.space_group_name_H-M   'P 1'
#
loop_
_entity.id
_entity.type
_entity.pdbx_description
1 polymer ?
#
loop_
_entity_poly.entity_id
_entity_poly.type
_entity_poly.pdbx_seq_one_letter_code
_entity_poly.pdbx_strand_id
1 'polypeptide(L)'
;GITQENAQAIAEIGARLDGLPLAIELAAAWVKLLTPAALLARLSGAQPLHMLASGARDLPARQQTLRNTIAWSYDLLGPAEQRLFRALGVCVGGCSLEAAEALAADLPPAQVLGALAALVDGSLLRQEAGRVIMLETIREYALELLAGAGELPATAHRHASVFLDLAATARTHLLDEQQEHWLDRLEAEHDNLRAALAWCCAPGGDAALGMRLAEALWEFWLMRGHVG
;
A
#
# COMPACT_ATOMS: atom_id res chain seq x y z
N GLY A 1 -18.58 -6.43 28.79
CA GLY A 1 -17.95 -6.37 30.12
C GLY A 1 -16.78 -7.34 30.14
N ILE A 2 -15.65 -6.98 30.76
CA ILE A 2 -14.46 -7.84 30.86
C ILE A 2 -14.74 -8.93 31.90
N THR A 3 -14.65 -10.20 31.51
CA THR A 3 -14.65 -11.36 32.40
C THR A 3 -13.20 -11.79 32.72
N GLN A 4 -12.97 -12.59 33.76
CA GLN A 4 -11.63 -13.08 34.13
C GLN A 4 -10.93 -13.82 32.97
N GLU A 5 -11.68 -14.66 32.24
CA GLU A 5 -11.18 -15.38 31.05
C GLU A 5 -10.84 -14.43 29.90
N ASN A 6 -11.69 -13.42 29.65
CA ASN A 6 -11.41 -12.41 28.63
C ASN A 6 -10.19 -11.55 29.00
N ALA A 7 -9.99 -11.23 30.28
CA ALA A 7 -8.85 -10.46 30.74
C ALA A 7 -7.51 -11.18 30.50
N GLN A 8 -7.46 -12.50 30.76
CA GLN A 8 -6.26 -13.29 30.50
C GLN A 8 -5.94 -13.37 29.01
N ALA A 9 -6.96 -13.63 28.17
CA ALA A 9 -6.78 -13.65 26.72
C ALA A 9 -6.31 -12.30 26.17
N ILE A 10 -6.88 -11.19 26.64
CA ILE A 10 -6.48 -9.82 26.24
C ILE A 10 -5.04 -9.52 26.64
N ALA A 11 -4.60 -9.90 27.85
CA ALA A 11 -3.23 -9.71 28.31
C ALA A 11 -2.24 -10.51 27.44
N GLU A 12 -2.57 -11.75 27.09
CA GLU A 12 -1.72 -12.59 26.24
C GLU A 12 -1.68 -12.10 24.79
N ILE A 13 -2.80 -11.58 24.26
CA ILE A 13 -2.82 -10.87 22.98
C ILE A 13 -1.86 -9.68 23.01
N GLY A 14 -1.95 -8.82 24.03
CA GLY A 14 -1.07 -7.66 24.17
C GLY A 14 0.42 -8.02 24.22
N ALA A 15 0.77 -9.10 24.95
CA ALA A 15 2.12 -9.61 25.01
C ALA A 15 2.61 -10.14 23.65
N ARG A 16 1.76 -10.85 22.89
CA ARG A 16 2.12 -11.40 21.56
C ARG A 16 2.28 -10.34 20.49
N LEU A 17 1.48 -9.28 20.56
CA LEU A 17 1.60 -8.11 19.69
C LEU A 17 2.82 -7.25 20.06
N ASP A 18 3.53 -7.58 21.15
CA ASP A 18 4.76 -6.93 21.63
C ASP A 18 4.59 -5.42 21.84
N GLY A 19 3.37 -4.97 22.13
CA GLY A 19 3.04 -3.56 22.29
C GLY A 19 3.21 -2.72 21.01
N LEU A 20 3.38 -3.33 19.83
CA LEU A 20 3.58 -2.61 18.58
C LEU A 20 2.28 -1.91 18.16
N PRO A 21 2.25 -0.57 18.03
CA PRO A 21 1.03 0.18 17.75
C PRO A 21 0.29 -0.33 16.51
N LEU A 22 1.01 -0.56 15.41
CA LEU A 22 0.40 -1.07 14.18
C LEU A 22 -0.14 -2.50 14.33
N ALA A 23 0.55 -3.37 15.08
CA ALA A 23 0.05 -4.71 15.32
C ALA A 23 -1.24 -4.68 16.16
N ILE A 24 -1.34 -3.74 17.10
CA ILE A 24 -2.55 -3.47 17.88
C ILE A 24 -3.67 -2.89 17.00
N GLU A 25 -3.37 -1.96 16.09
CA GLU A 25 -4.35 -1.38 15.15
C GLU A 25 -4.97 -2.47 14.23
N LEU A 26 -4.13 -3.33 13.65
CA LEU A 26 -4.59 -4.46 12.85
C LEU A 26 -5.38 -5.46 13.72
N ALA A 27 -4.91 -5.72 14.94
CA ALA A 27 -5.61 -6.62 15.85
C ALA A 27 -6.98 -6.12 16.31
N ALA A 28 -7.09 -4.82 16.54
CA ALA A 28 -8.33 -4.16 16.94
C ALA A 28 -9.40 -4.27 15.86
N ALA A 29 -9.03 -4.27 14.57
CA ALA A 29 -9.96 -4.45 13.46
C ALA A 29 -10.72 -5.80 13.55
N TRP A 30 -10.10 -6.83 14.13
CA TRP A 30 -10.68 -8.17 14.23
C TRP A 30 -11.58 -8.39 15.46
N VAL A 31 -11.59 -7.49 16.44
CA VAL A 31 -12.34 -7.65 17.70
C VAL A 31 -13.87 -7.70 17.44
N LYS A 32 -14.34 -7.12 16.33
CA LYS A 32 -15.74 -7.22 15.90
C LYS A 32 -16.11 -8.59 15.33
N LEU A 33 -15.12 -9.36 14.88
CA LEU A 33 -15.29 -10.63 14.15
C LEU A 33 -14.97 -11.84 15.03
N LEU A 34 -14.12 -11.67 16.05
CA LEU A 34 -13.57 -12.79 16.83
C LEU A 34 -13.64 -12.52 18.33
N THR A 35 -13.87 -13.59 19.09
CA THR A 35 -13.71 -13.56 20.54
C THR A 35 -12.22 -13.43 20.91
N PRO A 36 -11.87 -12.89 22.09
CA PRO A 36 -10.48 -12.80 22.53
C PRO A 36 -9.74 -14.14 22.51
N ALA A 37 -10.40 -15.25 22.87
CA ALA A 37 -9.81 -16.58 22.82
C ALA A 37 -9.52 -17.05 21.38
N ALA A 38 -10.44 -16.78 20.43
CA ALA A 38 -10.24 -17.12 19.02
C ALA A 38 -9.11 -16.28 18.39
N LEU A 39 -9.03 -15.00 18.74
CA LEU A 39 -7.95 -14.10 18.35
C LEU A 39 -6.59 -14.60 18.87
N LEU A 40 -6.51 -14.96 20.15
CA LEU A 40 -5.30 -15.50 20.77
C LEU A 40 -4.83 -16.82 20.14
N ALA A 41 -5.75 -17.77 19.92
CA ALA A 41 -5.43 -19.05 19.30
C ALA A 41 -4.85 -18.88 17.89
N ARG A 42 -5.30 -17.86 17.15
CA ARG A 42 -4.80 -17.54 15.81
C ARG A 42 -3.44 -16.84 15.83
N LEU A 43 -3.23 -15.87 16.72
CA LEU A 43 -1.91 -15.26 16.96
C LEU A 43 -0.86 -16.28 17.44
N SER A 44 -1.30 -17.46 17.88
CA SER A 44 -0.43 -18.56 18.32
C SER A 44 0.10 -19.46 17.20
N GLY A 45 -0.21 -19.17 15.94
CA GLY A 45 0.36 -19.89 14.79
C GLY A 45 -0.25 -21.26 14.52
N ALA A 46 -1.45 -21.55 15.03
CA ALA A 46 -2.13 -22.84 14.84
C ALA A 46 -2.71 -23.05 13.42
N GLN A 47 -2.56 -22.09 12.51
CA GLN A 47 -2.98 -22.18 11.11
C GLN A 47 -1.79 -21.76 10.23
N PRO A 48 -1.31 -22.63 9.31
CA PRO A 48 -0.20 -22.28 8.44
C PRO A 48 -0.64 -21.18 7.45
N LEU A 49 -0.12 -19.97 7.64
CA LEU A 49 -0.21 -18.89 6.66
C LEU A 49 0.70 -19.22 5.47
N HIS A 50 0.25 -18.88 4.26
CA HIS A 50 0.84 -19.27 2.98
C HIS A 50 2.39 -19.22 2.97
N MET A 51 2.98 -20.33 2.51
CA MET A 51 4.41 -20.52 2.30
C MET A 51 4.96 -19.58 1.21
N LEU A 52 5.17 -18.32 1.58
CA LEU A 52 6.23 -17.46 1.02
C LEU A 52 7.14 -16.92 2.14
N ALA A 53 6.86 -17.25 3.39
CA ALA A 53 7.57 -16.81 4.59
C ALA A 53 8.88 -17.56 4.87
N SER A 54 9.67 -17.91 3.84
CA SER A 54 11.03 -18.42 4.09
C SER A 54 11.92 -17.36 4.73
N GLY A 55 11.68 -16.07 4.45
CA GLY A 55 12.45 -14.97 5.04
C GLY A 55 11.99 -14.53 6.43
N ALA A 56 10.75 -14.86 6.85
CA ALA A 56 10.19 -14.36 8.11
C ALA A 56 10.71 -15.09 9.36
N ARG A 57 11.33 -16.27 9.20
CA ARG A 57 11.82 -17.07 10.33
C ARG A 57 13.12 -16.53 10.92
N ASP A 58 13.91 -15.83 10.12
CA ASP A 58 15.19 -15.25 10.53
C ASP A 58 15.06 -13.78 10.98
N LEU A 59 13.84 -13.24 11.00
CA LEU A 59 13.58 -11.87 11.47
C LEU A 59 13.54 -11.80 13.01
N PRO A 60 13.90 -10.66 13.62
CA PRO A 60 13.63 -10.39 15.02
C PRO A 60 12.15 -10.62 15.37
N ALA A 61 11.88 -11.16 16.57
CA ALA A 61 10.54 -11.53 17.02
C ALA A 61 9.48 -10.43 16.79
N ARG A 62 9.86 -9.15 17.01
CA ARG A 62 8.98 -7.99 16.77
C ARG A 62 8.51 -7.88 15.32
N GLN A 63 9.44 -8.03 14.38
CA GLN A 63 9.15 -7.96 12.94
C GLN A 63 8.34 -9.17 12.48
N GLN A 64 8.60 -10.34 13.05
CA GLN A 64 7.80 -11.54 12.80
C GLN A 64 6.35 -11.38 13.28
N THR A 65 6.13 -10.86 14.49
CA THR A 65 4.79 -10.53 15.00
C THR A 65 4.05 -9.58 14.07
N LEU A 66 4.69 -8.47 13.68
CA LEU A 66 4.05 -7.50 12.79
C LEU A 66 3.69 -8.13 11.45
N ARG A 67 4.64 -8.85 10.84
CA ARG A 67 4.45 -9.51 9.55
C ARG A 67 3.34 -10.56 9.59
N ASN A 68 3.28 -11.37 10.65
CA ASN A 68 2.21 -12.36 10.84
C ASN A 68 0.84 -11.67 10.98
N THR A 69 0.80 -10.54 11.68
CA THR A 69 -0.42 -9.73 11.84
C THR A 69 -0.89 -9.19 10.49
N ILE A 70 0.01 -8.63 9.67
CA ILE A 70 -0.30 -8.15 8.32
C ILE A 70 -0.78 -9.31 7.43
N ALA A 71 -0.07 -10.43 7.44
CA ALA A 71 -0.41 -11.61 6.65
C ALA A 71 -1.84 -12.10 6.94
N TRP A 72 -2.24 -12.10 8.22
CA TRP A 72 -3.59 -12.48 8.57
C TRP A 72 -4.63 -11.42 8.16
N SER A 73 -4.35 -10.13 8.32
CA SER A 73 -5.24 -9.07 7.79
C SER A 73 -5.47 -9.24 6.29
N TYR A 74 -4.41 -9.60 5.55
CA TYR A 74 -4.48 -9.89 4.11
C TYR A 74 -5.31 -11.14 3.79
N ASP A 75 -5.18 -12.22 4.56
CA ASP A 75 -5.92 -13.47 4.32
C ASP A 75 -7.43 -13.34 4.60
N LEU A 76 -7.86 -12.30 5.35
CA LEU A 76 -9.27 -11.98 5.56
C LEU A 76 -9.89 -11.18 4.41
N LEU A 77 -9.07 -10.66 3.51
CA LEU A 77 -9.53 -9.91 2.35
C LEU A 77 -10.15 -10.83 1.29
N GLY A 78 -11.17 -10.32 0.61
CA GLY A 78 -11.69 -10.97 -0.58
C GLY A 78 -10.73 -10.84 -1.78
N PRO A 79 -11.02 -11.53 -2.90
CA PRO A 79 -10.11 -11.54 -4.05
C PRO A 79 -9.87 -10.17 -4.69
N ALA A 80 -10.87 -9.28 -4.67
CA ALA A 80 -10.74 -7.94 -5.23
C ALA A 80 -9.85 -7.05 -4.34
N GLU A 81 -10.06 -7.12 -3.03
CA GLU A 81 -9.28 -6.42 -2.01
C GLU A 81 -7.83 -6.88 -2.00
N GLN A 82 -7.57 -8.19 -2.10
CA GLN A 82 -6.21 -8.73 -2.19
C GLN A 82 -5.47 -8.25 -3.44
N ARG A 83 -6.14 -8.22 -4.60
CA ARG A 83 -5.54 -7.70 -5.83
C ARG A 83 -5.20 -6.21 -5.70
N LEU A 84 -6.14 -5.42 -5.17
CA LEU A 84 -5.93 -4.00 -4.94
C LEU A 84 -4.79 -3.75 -3.94
N PHE A 85 -4.76 -4.50 -2.84
CA PHE A 85 -3.70 -4.43 -1.83
C PHE A 85 -2.32 -4.62 -2.45
N ARG A 86 -2.13 -5.70 -3.22
CA ARG A 86 -0.86 -5.96 -3.92
C ARG A 86 -0.54 -4.84 -4.91
N ALA A 87 -1.53 -4.42 -5.70
CA ALA A 87 -1.34 -3.38 -6.70
C ALA A 87 -0.90 -2.04 -6.10
N LEU A 88 -1.44 -1.65 -4.95
CA LEU A 88 -1.07 -0.41 -4.25
C LEU A 88 0.33 -0.45 -3.63
N GLY A 89 0.97 -1.63 -3.52
CA GLY A 89 2.33 -1.75 -2.99
C GLY A 89 3.39 -0.97 -3.79
N VAL A 90 3.13 -0.71 -5.08
CA VAL A 90 4.03 0.09 -5.93
C VAL A 90 3.95 1.59 -5.64
N CYS A 91 2.90 2.07 -4.95
CA CYS A 91 2.75 3.48 -4.60
C CYS A 91 3.62 3.86 -3.41
N VAL A 92 4.42 4.90 -3.53
CA VAL A 92 5.30 5.42 -2.48
C VAL A 92 4.69 6.70 -1.90
N GLY A 93 4.60 6.79 -0.56
CA GLY A 93 3.98 7.94 0.11
C GLY A 93 2.45 8.01 -0.04
N GLY A 94 1.82 6.91 -0.44
CA GLY A 94 0.38 6.88 -0.77
C GLY A 94 0.08 7.36 -2.19
N CYS A 95 -1.18 7.45 -2.55
CA CYS A 95 -1.62 7.94 -3.87
C CYS A 95 -3.03 8.54 -3.80
N SER A 96 -3.42 9.30 -4.83
CA SER A 96 -4.79 9.76 -4.99
C SER A 96 -5.77 8.59 -5.24
N LEU A 97 -7.06 8.84 -5.03
CA LEU A 97 -8.10 7.86 -5.34
C LEU A 97 -8.11 7.50 -6.83
N GLU A 98 -7.93 8.49 -7.70
CA GLU A 98 -7.87 8.30 -9.16
C GLU A 98 -6.67 7.42 -9.56
N ALA A 99 -5.52 7.58 -8.89
CA ALA A 99 -4.36 6.73 -9.12
C ALA A 99 -4.61 5.29 -8.65
N ALA A 100 -5.25 5.11 -7.49
CA ALA A 100 -5.64 3.79 -6.99
C ALA A 100 -6.62 3.08 -7.95
N GLU A 101 -7.61 3.80 -8.49
CA GLU A 101 -8.54 3.29 -9.51
C GLU A 101 -7.83 2.90 -10.80
N ALA A 102 -6.91 3.74 -11.29
CA ALA A 102 -6.17 3.46 -12.52
C ALA A 102 -5.22 2.25 -12.36
N LEU A 103 -4.63 2.04 -11.19
CA LEU A 103 -3.84 0.85 -10.88
C LEU A 103 -4.69 -0.42 -10.81
N ALA A 104 -5.93 -0.29 -10.38
CA ALA A 104 -6.91 -1.35 -10.27
C ALA A 104 -7.71 -1.58 -11.57
N ALA A 105 -7.14 -1.29 -12.74
CA ALA A 105 -7.83 -1.34 -14.04
C ALA A 105 -8.55 -2.68 -14.36
N ASP A 106 -8.19 -3.77 -13.69
CA ASP A 106 -8.81 -5.09 -13.85
C ASP A 106 -10.05 -5.29 -12.96
N LEU A 107 -10.43 -4.27 -12.17
CA LEU A 107 -11.62 -4.23 -11.33
C LEU A 107 -12.61 -3.19 -11.86
N PRO A 108 -13.93 -3.45 -11.80
CA PRO A 108 -14.93 -2.42 -12.03
C PRO A 108 -14.77 -1.25 -11.04
N PRO A 109 -14.97 0.02 -11.43
CA PRO A 109 -14.80 1.17 -10.53
C PRO A 109 -15.58 1.05 -9.20
N ALA A 110 -16.81 0.54 -9.26
CA ALA A 110 -17.63 0.31 -8.07
C ALA A 110 -17.03 -0.72 -7.08
N GLN A 111 -16.22 -1.67 -7.57
CA GLN A 111 -15.50 -2.62 -6.72
C GLN A 111 -14.22 -2.03 -6.13
N VAL A 112 -13.57 -1.08 -6.82
CA VAL A 112 -12.37 -0.42 -6.30
C VAL A 112 -12.70 0.36 -5.03
N LEU A 113 -13.76 1.17 -5.04
CA LEU A 113 -14.14 1.96 -3.87
C LEU A 113 -14.50 1.07 -2.67
N GLY A 114 -15.26 -0.01 -2.92
CA GLY A 114 -15.58 -1.00 -1.88
C GLY A 114 -14.32 -1.68 -1.33
N ALA A 115 -13.37 -2.00 -2.20
CA ALA A 115 -12.12 -2.62 -1.79
C ALA A 115 -11.22 -1.65 -1.00
N LEU A 116 -11.13 -0.39 -1.39
CA LEU A 116 -10.42 0.64 -0.61
C LEU A 116 -11.04 0.81 0.78
N ALA A 117 -12.37 0.87 0.87
CA ALA A 117 -13.07 0.96 2.14
C ALA A 117 -12.74 -0.24 3.04
N ALA A 118 -12.76 -1.47 2.50
CA ALA A 118 -12.41 -2.67 3.24
C ALA A 118 -10.95 -2.67 3.72
N LEU A 119 -10.02 -2.16 2.91
CA LEU A 119 -8.61 -2.03 3.31
C LEU A 119 -8.40 -0.98 4.41
N VAL A 120 -9.14 0.13 4.38
CA VAL A 120 -9.14 1.14 5.46
C VAL A 120 -9.75 0.57 6.74
N ASP A 121 -10.89 -0.10 6.64
CA ASP A 121 -11.55 -0.76 7.78
C ASP A 121 -10.68 -1.86 8.42
N GLY A 122 -9.84 -2.51 7.61
CA GLY A 122 -8.84 -3.50 8.04
C GLY A 122 -7.53 -2.91 8.55
N SER A 123 -7.41 -1.59 8.67
CA SER A 123 -6.17 -0.87 9.04
C SER A 123 -4.97 -1.16 8.13
N LEU A 124 -5.21 -1.61 6.89
CA LEU A 124 -4.18 -1.86 5.88
C LEU A 124 -3.87 -0.61 5.05
N LEU A 125 -4.82 0.34 5.01
CA LEU A 125 -4.65 1.67 4.45
C LEU A 125 -5.11 2.72 5.46
N ARG A 126 -4.59 3.94 5.31
CA ARG A 126 -5.07 5.15 5.96
C ARG A 126 -5.63 6.10 4.91
N GLN A 127 -6.63 6.89 5.28
CA GLN A 127 -7.16 7.96 4.45
C GLN A 127 -6.79 9.30 5.06
N GLU A 128 -5.99 10.10 4.36
CA GLU A 128 -5.50 11.39 4.84
C GLU A 128 -5.56 12.42 3.70
N ALA A 129 -6.25 13.55 3.92
CA ALA A 129 -6.35 14.64 2.96
C ALA A 129 -6.74 14.20 1.52
N GLY A 130 -7.65 13.23 1.39
CA GLY A 130 -8.11 12.70 0.09
C GLY A 130 -7.16 11.68 -0.56
N ARG A 131 -6.06 11.32 0.11
CA ARG A 131 -5.09 10.31 -0.33
C ARG A 131 -5.29 9.01 0.44
N VAL A 132 -4.94 7.90 -0.20
CA VAL A 132 -4.83 6.59 0.45
C VAL A 132 -3.36 6.27 0.69
N ILE A 133 -3.02 5.99 1.95
CA ILE A 133 -1.64 5.78 2.40
C ILE A 133 -1.49 4.36 2.92
N MET A 134 -0.52 3.64 2.37
CA MET A 134 -0.09 2.35 2.90
C MET A 134 1.18 2.57 3.72
N LEU A 135 1.18 2.15 4.98
CA LEU A 135 2.38 2.24 5.81
C LEU A 135 3.51 1.41 5.20
N GLU A 136 4.75 1.89 5.32
CA GLU A 136 5.90 1.32 4.63
C GLU A 136 6.07 -0.20 4.87
N THR A 137 5.89 -0.66 6.10
CA THR A 137 5.96 -2.09 6.44
C THR A 137 4.86 -2.93 5.80
N ILE A 138 3.66 -2.36 5.60
CA ILE A 138 2.56 -3.01 4.89
C ILE A 138 2.83 -3.00 3.39
N ARG A 139 3.40 -1.90 2.88
CA ARG A 139 3.79 -1.71 1.48
C ARG A 139 4.86 -2.71 1.04
N GLU A 140 5.88 -2.93 1.86
CA GLU A 140 6.90 -3.95 1.64
C GLU A 140 6.27 -5.35 1.52
N TYR A 141 5.35 -5.69 2.43
CA TYR A 141 4.62 -6.96 2.37
C TYR A 141 3.75 -7.07 1.11
N ALA A 142 3.06 -6.00 0.72
CA ALA A 142 2.28 -5.95 -0.51
C ALA A 142 3.14 -6.19 -1.77
N LEU A 143 4.33 -5.58 -1.83
CA LEU A 143 5.27 -5.75 -2.93
C LEU A 143 5.82 -7.18 -3.02
N GLU A 144 6.13 -7.81 -1.90
CA GLU A 144 6.56 -9.21 -1.89
C GLU A 144 5.46 -10.14 -2.41
N LEU A 145 4.21 -9.91 -2.00
CA LEU A 145 3.07 -10.67 -2.51
C LEU A 145 2.85 -10.41 -4.01
N LEU A 146 2.98 -9.16 -4.46
CA LEU A 146 2.86 -8.77 -5.86
C LEU A 146 3.94 -9.45 -6.72
N ALA A 147 5.18 -9.49 -6.23
CA ALA A 147 6.29 -10.18 -6.87
C ALA A 147 6.08 -11.70 -6.88
N GLY A 148 5.65 -12.28 -5.75
CA GLY A 148 5.35 -13.72 -5.62
C GLY A 148 4.19 -14.18 -6.51
N ALA A 149 3.23 -13.28 -6.82
CA ALA A 149 2.16 -13.52 -7.79
C ALA A 149 2.61 -13.37 -9.25
N GLY A 150 3.84 -12.89 -9.51
CA GLY A 150 4.35 -12.60 -10.86
C GLY A 150 3.72 -11.37 -11.51
N GLU A 151 3.04 -10.52 -10.73
CA GLU A 151 2.27 -9.37 -11.21
C GLU A 151 3.12 -8.08 -11.24
N LEU A 152 4.24 -8.05 -10.51
CA LEU A 152 5.06 -6.85 -10.32
C LEU A 152 5.46 -6.14 -11.63
N PRO A 153 5.98 -6.81 -12.68
CA PRO A 153 6.38 -6.10 -13.91
C PRO A 153 5.22 -5.38 -14.59
N ALA A 154 4.04 -6.01 -14.66
CA ALA A 154 2.86 -5.42 -15.29
C ALA A 154 2.31 -4.26 -14.45
N THR A 155 2.25 -4.42 -13.12
CA THR A 155 1.79 -3.37 -12.22
C THR A 155 2.73 -2.17 -12.17
N ALA A 156 4.05 -2.38 -12.20
CA ALA A 156 5.03 -1.30 -12.24
C ALA A 156 4.97 -0.50 -13.57
N HIS A 157 4.77 -1.18 -14.70
CA HIS A 157 4.52 -0.50 -15.98
C HIS A 157 3.22 0.32 -15.95
N ARG A 158 2.14 -0.22 -15.36
CA ARG A 158 0.88 0.49 -15.19
C ARG A 158 1.05 1.71 -14.29
N HIS A 159 1.75 1.58 -13.16
CA HIS A 159 2.10 2.70 -12.28
C HIS A 159 2.84 3.80 -13.04
N ALA A 160 3.90 3.46 -13.76
CA ALA A 160 4.64 4.44 -14.54
C ALA A 160 3.77 5.13 -15.60
N SER A 161 2.84 4.39 -16.22
CA SER A 161 1.89 4.95 -17.20
C SER A 161 0.90 5.92 -16.55
N VAL A 162 0.33 5.58 -15.40
CA VAL A 162 -0.58 6.45 -14.64
C VAL A 162 0.09 7.78 -14.28
N PHE A 163 1.34 7.71 -13.82
CA PHE A 163 2.09 8.89 -13.42
C PHE A 163 2.63 9.70 -14.62
N LEU A 164 2.84 9.05 -15.78
CA LEU A 164 3.05 9.74 -17.04
C LEU A 164 1.82 10.51 -17.50
N ASP A 165 0.63 9.91 -17.44
CA ASP A 165 -0.62 10.58 -17.82
C ASP A 165 -0.89 11.79 -16.91
N LEU A 166 -0.62 11.66 -15.60
CA LEU A 166 -0.66 12.76 -14.66
C LEU A 166 0.32 13.89 -15.06
N ALA A 167 1.59 13.57 -15.28
CA ALA A 167 2.61 14.55 -15.63
C ALA A 167 2.33 15.23 -16.98
N ALA A 168 1.89 14.47 -17.98
CA ALA A 168 1.54 14.99 -19.30
C ALA A 168 0.33 15.93 -19.24
N THR A 169 -0.69 15.59 -18.45
CA THR A 169 -1.84 16.47 -18.23
C THR A 169 -1.43 17.73 -17.47
N ALA A 170 -0.64 17.59 -16.40
CA ALA A 170 -0.17 18.73 -15.62
C ALA A 170 0.59 19.73 -16.50
N ARG A 171 1.48 19.23 -17.39
CA ARG A 171 2.27 20.04 -18.31
C ARG A 171 1.43 20.97 -19.19
N THR A 172 0.21 20.57 -19.60
CA THR A 172 -0.65 21.45 -20.42
C THR A 172 -1.23 22.63 -19.64
N HIS A 173 -1.17 22.58 -18.31
CA HIS A 173 -1.74 23.56 -17.39
C HIS A 173 -0.69 24.33 -16.58
N LEU A 174 0.60 24.01 -16.71
CA LEU A 174 1.67 24.70 -15.96
C LEU A 174 1.87 26.17 -16.38
N LEU A 175 1.22 26.61 -17.46
CA LEU A 175 1.30 27.98 -17.99
C LEU A 175 -0.06 28.70 -17.99
N ASP A 176 -1.10 28.11 -17.39
CA ASP A 176 -2.43 28.69 -17.29
C ASP A 176 -2.84 28.99 -15.84
N GLU A 177 -4.08 29.42 -15.65
CA GLU A 177 -4.65 29.77 -14.33
C GLU A 177 -4.74 28.59 -13.34
N GLN A 178 -4.57 27.35 -13.80
CA GLN A 178 -4.57 26.13 -12.98
C GLN A 178 -3.16 25.73 -12.54
N GLN A 179 -2.13 26.50 -12.87
CA GLN A 179 -0.73 26.19 -12.58
C GLN A 179 -0.49 25.71 -11.13
N GLU A 180 -0.88 26.49 -10.13
CA GLU A 180 -0.66 26.15 -8.71
C GLU A 180 -1.35 24.83 -8.32
N HIS A 181 -2.56 24.60 -8.81
CA HIS A 181 -3.28 23.36 -8.55
C HIS A 181 -2.52 22.14 -9.09
N TRP A 182 -1.99 22.23 -10.31
CA TRP A 182 -1.23 21.14 -10.91
C TRP A 182 0.17 20.97 -10.31
N LEU A 183 0.84 22.06 -9.92
CA LEU A 183 2.10 21.99 -9.18
C LEU A 183 1.91 21.31 -7.82
N ASP A 184 0.86 21.66 -7.06
CA ASP A 184 0.55 21.02 -5.78
C ASP A 184 0.19 19.54 -5.97
N ARG A 185 -0.54 19.20 -7.04
CA ARG A 185 -0.88 17.82 -7.35
C ARG A 185 0.35 16.99 -7.72
N LEU A 186 1.28 17.53 -8.52
CA LEU A 186 2.55 16.86 -8.83
C LEU A 186 3.44 16.75 -7.60
N GLU A 187 3.46 17.76 -6.73
CA GLU A 187 4.21 17.73 -5.47
C GLU A 187 3.70 16.62 -4.54
N ALA A 188 2.38 16.48 -4.42
CA ALA A 188 1.78 15.41 -3.62
C ALA A 188 2.10 14.00 -4.15
N GLU A 189 2.37 13.86 -5.44
CA GLU A 189 2.73 12.60 -6.10
C GLU A 189 4.23 12.46 -6.40
N HIS A 190 5.07 13.35 -5.86
CA HIS A 190 6.48 13.41 -6.21
C HIS A 190 7.22 12.09 -5.97
N ASP A 191 6.95 11.42 -4.85
CA ASP A 191 7.57 10.13 -4.52
C ASP A 191 7.16 9.03 -5.51
N ASN A 192 5.91 9.05 -5.98
CA ASN A 192 5.44 8.14 -7.02
C ASN A 192 6.09 8.44 -8.37
N LEU A 193 6.24 9.71 -8.74
CA LEU A 193 6.90 10.12 -9.97
C LEU A 193 8.37 9.67 -9.99
N ARG A 194 9.06 9.81 -8.86
CA ARG A 194 10.43 9.30 -8.67
C ARG A 194 10.49 7.78 -8.76
N ALA A 195 9.56 7.07 -8.12
CA ALA A 195 9.50 5.62 -8.16
C ALA A 195 9.25 5.10 -9.60
N ALA A 196 8.36 5.75 -10.34
CA ALA A 196 8.09 5.44 -11.75
C ALA A 196 9.34 5.64 -12.63
N LEU A 197 10.04 6.77 -12.48
CA LEU A 197 11.30 7.02 -13.19
C LEU A 197 12.39 6.00 -12.82
N ALA A 198 12.54 5.69 -11.54
CA ALA A 198 13.50 4.70 -11.06
C ALA A 198 13.24 3.32 -11.69
N TRP A 199 11.97 2.91 -11.77
CA TRP A 199 11.59 1.66 -12.45
C TRP A 199 11.91 1.72 -13.96
N CYS A 200 11.61 2.82 -14.65
CA CYS A 200 11.89 2.97 -16.08
C CYS A 200 13.39 2.84 -16.41
N CYS A 201 14.25 3.32 -15.51
CA CYS A 201 15.70 3.27 -15.65
C CYS A 201 16.32 1.92 -15.20
N ALA A 202 15.57 1.09 -14.49
CA ALA A 202 16.05 -0.19 -13.98
C ALA A 202 16.14 -1.26 -15.11
N PRO A 203 16.95 -2.32 -14.92
CA PRO A 203 16.95 -3.45 -15.85
C PRO A 203 15.56 -4.06 -16.00
N GLY A 204 15.09 -4.20 -17.25
CA GLY A 204 13.74 -4.68 -17.54
C GLY A 204 12.63 -3.63 -17.43
N GLY A 205 12.99 -2.37 -17.17
CA GLY A 205 12.09 -1.22 -17.25
C GLY A 205 11.87 -0.72 -18.68
N ASP A 206 11.08 0.34 -18.81
CA ASP A 206 10.75 0.97 -20.09
C ASP A 206 11.44 2.35 -20.22
N ALA A 207 12.60 2.37 -20.88
CA ALA A 207 13.37 3.59 -21.08
C ALA A 207 12.63 4.65 -21.91
N ALA A 208 11.79 4.25 -22.87
CA ALA A 208 11.04 5.19 -23.69
C ALA A 208 9.93 5.88 -22.88
N LEU A 209 9.25 5.13 -22.01
CA LEU A 209 8.30 5.69 -21.05
C LEU A 209 9.03 6.64 -20.08
N GLY A 210 10.19 6.24 -19.56
CA GLY A 210 11.02 7.09 -18.69
C GLY A 210 11.41 8.43 -19.32
N MET A 211 11.79 8.43 -20.61
CA MET A 211 12.08 9.67 -21.34
C MET A 211 10.87 10.59 -21.44
N ARG A 212 9.69 10.05 -21.79
CA ARG A 212 8.44 10.82 -21.86
C ARG A 212 8.06 11.40 -20.50
N LEU A 213 8.25 10.64 -19.44
CA LEU A 213 7.97 11.06 -18.07
C LEU A 213 8.91 12.18 -17.62
N ALA A 214 10.22 12.03 -17.88
CA ALA A 214 11.20 13.08 -17.60
C ALA A 214 10.93 14.37 -18.39
N GLU A 215 10.54 14.26 -19.66
CA GLU A 215 10.17 15.40 -20.49
C GLU A 215 8.92 16.11 -19.94
N ALA A 216 7.92 15.35 -19.50
CA ALA A 216 6.69 15.90 -18.91
C ALA A 216 6.94 16.61 -17.58
N LEU A 217 7.93 16.18 -16.80
CA LEU A 217 8.25 16.71 -15.47
C LEU A 217 9.27 17.85 -15.47
N TRP A 218 9.92 18.14 -16.60
CA TRP A 218 10.99 19.12 -16.69
C TRP A 218 10.60 20.50 -16.14
N GLU A 219 9.45 21.04 -16.57
CA GLU A 219 8.96 22.35 -16.12
C GLU A 219 8.62 22.37 -14.63
N PHE A 220 7.99 21.30 -14.13
CA PHE A 220 7.70 21.13 -12.71
C PHE A 220 8.97 21.14 -11.85
N TRP A 221 10.02 20.40 -12.25
CA TRP A 221 11.27 20.36 -11.49
C TRP A 221 11.97 21.72 -11.42
N LEU A 222 11.93 22.48 -12.51
CA LEU A 222 12.45 23.85 -12.54
C LEU A 222 11.66 24.79 -11.60
N MET A 223 10.33 24.70 -11.63
CA MET A 223 9.46 25.58 -10.84
C MET A 223 9.50 25.28 -9.33
N ARG A 224 9.60 24.01 -8.94
CA ARG A 224 9.59 23.56 -7.54
C ARG A 224 10.99 23.33 -6.94
N GLY A 225 12.05 23.54 -7.73
CA GLY A 225 13.43 23.45 -7.24
C GLY A 225 13.93 22.03 -7.00
N HIS A 226 13.37 21.04 -7.71
CA HIS A 226 13.78 19.63 -7.64
C HIS A 226 14.99 19.29 -8.54
N VAL A 227 15.56 20.30 -9.23
CA VAL A 227 16.81 20.16 -9.99
C VAL A 227 17.99 20.27 -9.02
N GLY A 228 18.47 19.13 -8.52
CA GLY A 228 19.59 19.05 -7.57
C GLY A 228 20.17 17.65 -7.45
#